data_AF-A0A0M3QFN6-F1
#
_entry.id   AF-A0A0M3QFN6-F1
#
_cell.length_a   1.000
_cell.length_b   1.000
_cell.length_c   1.000
_cell.angle_alpha   90.00
_cell.angle_beta   90.00
_cell.angle_gamma   90.00
#
_symmetry.space_group_name_H-M   'P 1'
#
loop_
_entity.id
_entity.type
_entity.pdbx_description
1 polymer ?
#
loop_
_entity_poly.entity_id
_entity_poly.type
_entity_poly.pdbx_seq_one_letter_code
_entity_poly.pdbx_strand_id
1 'polypeptide(L)'
;MNIEKLVDPIFHRQKCNACGFYTVYQAIPAGDRATDSCTHCGHQVEIAWHPEIKGVFKNTERLLRDMEEILPELKELKNPGDHILLD
;
A
#
# COMPACT_ATOMS: atom_id res chain seq x y z
N MET A 1 15.87 -27.32 4.95
CA MET A 1 16.10 -26.08 4.18
C MET A 1 14.72 -25.62 3.72
N ASN A 2 14.08 -24.74 4.49
CA ASN A 2 12.78 -24.21 4.11
C ASN A 2 13.00 -23.30 2.91
N ILE A 3 12.45 -23.68 1.77
CA ILE A 3 12.36 -22.80 0.62
C ILE A 3 11.26 -21.80 0.99
N GLU A 4 11.67 -20.68 1.60
CA GLU A 4 10.81 -19.51 1.69
C GLU A 4 10.49 -19.12 0.25
N LYS A 5 9.30 -19.47 -0.23
CA LYS A 5 8.80 -18.93 -1.49
C LYS A 5 8.79 -17.41 -1.29
N LEU A 6 9.74 -16.72 -1.93
CA LEU A 6 9.72 -15.28 -2.07
C LEU A 6 8.42 -14.94 -2.79
N VAL A 7 7.42 -14.49 -2.03
CA VAL A 7 6.20 -13.96 -2.60
C VAL A 7 6.50 -12.51 -2.96
N ASP A 8 6.26 -12.16 -4.22
CA ASP A 8 6.48 -10.78 -4.66
C ASP A 8 5.63 -9.82 -3.82
N PRO A 9 6.22 -8.71 -3.35
CA PRO A 9 5.48 -7.70 -2.63
C PRO A 9 4.38 -7.10 -3.52
N ILE A 10 3.26 -6.76 -2.90
CA ILE A 10 2.21 -5.98 -3.56
C ILE A 10 2.39 -4.52 -3.17
N PHE A 11 2.47 -3.66 -4.18
CA PHE A 11 2.47 -2.22 -3.99
C PHE A 11 1.07 -1.66 -4.20
N HIS A 12 0.62 -0.81 -3.29
CA HIS A 12 -0.68 -0.13 -3.34
C HIS A 12 -0.59 1.21 -2.63
N ARG A 13 -1.36 2.20 -3.07
CA ARG A 13 -1.40 3.54 -2.49
C ARG A 13 -2.44 3.59 -1.39
N GLN A 14 -2.11 4.31 -0.31
CA GLN A 14 -3.06 4.64 0.75
C GLN A 14 -2.56 5.82 1.59
N LYS A 15 -3.46 6.40 2.39
CA LYS A 15 -3.09 7.37 3.42
C LYS A 15 -2.50 6.65 4.63
N CYS A 16 -1.30 7.03 5.02
CA CYS A 16 -0.67 6.53 6.23
C CYS A 16 -1.28 7.20 7.47
N ASN A 17 -1.85 6.41 8.38
CA ASN A 17 -2.37 6.94 9.65
C ASN A 17 -1.28 7.43 10.61
N ALA A 18 -0.03 6.97 10.43
CA ALA A 18 1.08 7.34 11.31
C ALA A 18 1.75 8.66 10.91
N CYS A 19 2.01 8.90 9.62
CA CYS A 19 2.65 10.14 9.15
C CYS A 19 1.68 11.11 8.45
N GLY A 20 0.44 10.70 8.15
CA GLY A 20 -0.57 11.56 7.54
C GLY A 20 -0.47 11.69 6.01
N PHE A 21 0.63 11.24 5.41
CA PHE A 21 0.85 11.34 3.96
C PHE A 21 0.10 10.24 3.19
N TYR A 22 -0.38 10.57 2.00
CA TYR A 22 -0.70 9.58 0.97
C TYR A 22 0.61 9.10 0.35
N THR A 23 0.81 7.80 0.27
CA THR A 23 2.07 7.20 -0.17
C THR A 23 1.83 5.79 -0.72
N VAL A 24 2.86 5.22 -1.35
CA VAL A 24 2.88 3.81 -1.71
C VAL A 24 3.17 2.98 -0.46
N TYR A 25 2.46 1.88 -0.31
CA TYR A 25 2.66 0.86 0.69
C TYR A 25 3.15 -0.42 0.04
N GLN A 26 3.87 -1.22 0.82
CA GLN A 26 4.40 -2.51 0.44
C GLN A 26 3.82 -3.59 1.35
N ALA A 27 2.97 -4.45 0.79
CA ALA A 27 2.43 -5.62 1.47
C ALA A 27 3.26 -6.86 1.13
N ILE A 28 3.87 -7.48 2.15
CA ILE A 28 4.67 -8.70 2.03
C ILE A 28 3.93 -9.85 2.72
N PRO A 29 3.45 -10.86 1.97
CA PRO A 29 2.76 -12.01 2.55
C PRO A 29 3.71 -12.94 3.31
N ALA A 30 3.28 -13.38 4.49
CA ALA A 30 3.96 -14.33 5.36
C ALA A 30 2.92 -15.29 5.95
N GLY A 31 2.65 -16.39 5.25
CA GLY A 31 1.68 -17.38 5.68
C GLY A 31 0.23 -16.88 5.59
N ASP A 32 -0.45 -16.81 6.74
CA ASP A 32 -1.83 -16.35 6.90
C ASP A 32 -1.94 -14.83 7.16
N ARG A 33 -0.80 -14.12 7.17
CA ARG A 33 -0.71 -12.68 7.36
C ARG A 33 0.11 -12.02 6.28
N ALA A 34 0.04 -10.70 6.20
CA ALA A 34 1.00 -9.89 5.48
C ALA A 34 1.42 -8.70 6.34
N THR A 35 2.68 -8.33 6.21
CA THR A 35 3.20 -7.08 6.75
C THR A 35 2.99 -6.00 5.69
N ASP A 36 2.12 -5.03 5.98
CA ASP A 36 1.86 -3.89 5.11
C ASP A 36 2.61 -2.67 5.65
N SER A 37 3.54 -2.14 4.86
CA SER A 37 4.52 -1.15 5.29
C SER A 37 4.41 0.13 4.50
N CYS A 38 4.33 1.26 5.21
CA CYS A 38 4.42 2.59 4.62
C CYS A 38 5.82 2.78 4.04
N THR A 39 5.93 2.99 2.73
CA THR A 39 7.26 3.14 2.10
C THR A 39 7.90 4.51 2.38
N HIS A 40 7.15 5.46 2.92
CA HIS A 40 7.66 6.77 3.33
C HIS A 40 8.26 6.76 4.75
N CYS A 41 7.48 6.35 5.76
CA CYS A 41 7.90 6.44 7.17
C CYS A 41 8.25 5.09 7.82
N GLY A 42 8.06 3.97 7.11
CA GLY A 42 8.34 2.63 7.63
C GLY A 42 7.32 2.11 8.64
N HIS A 43 6.21 2.81 8.89
CA HIS A 43 5.15 2.30 9.75
C HIS A 43 4.57 0.99 9.19
N GLN A 44 4.46 -0.03 10.04
CA GLN A 44 4.02 -1.36 9.66
C GLN A 44 2.71 -1.71 10.35
N VAL A 45 1.83 -2.39 9.61
CA VAL A 45 0.63 -3.01 10.14
C VAL A 45 0.57 -4.46 9.68
N GLU A 46 0.11 -5.35 10.56
CA GLU A 46 -0.21 -6.72 10.17
C GLU A 46 -1.64 -6.79 9.67
N ILE A 47 -1.83 -7.41 8.50
CA ILE A 47 -3.14 -7.66 7.93
C ILE A 47 -3.33 -9.17 7.70
N ALA A 48 -4.57 -9.65 7.80
CA ALA A 48 -4.90 -11.02 7.45
C ALA A 48 -4.69 -11.23 5.94
N TRP A 49 -3.98 -12.30 5.57
CA TRP A 49 -3.72 -12.63 4.17
C TRP A 49 -4.69 -13.69 3.67
N HIS A 50 -5.76 -13.24 3.02
CA HIS A 50 -6.78 -14.08 2.41
C HIS A 50 -6.91 -13.76 0.91
N PRO A 51 -7.46 -14.68 0.08
CA PRO A 51 -7.51 -14.49 -1.38
C PRO A 51 -8.17 -13.18 -1.84
N GLU A 52 -9.11 -12.65 -1.05
CA GLU A 52 -9.86 -11.43 -1.36
C GLU A 52 -9.11 -10.13 -1.03
N ILE A 53 -7.97 -10.18 -0.30
CA ILE A 53 -7.22 -8.97 0.10
C ILE A 53 -6.74 -8.17 -1.11
N LYS A 54 -6.41 -8.85 -2.22
CA LYS A 54 -6.05 -8.20 -3.49
C LYS A 54 -7.22 -7.38 -4.05
N GLY A 55 -8.46 -7.80 -3.81
CA GLY A 55 -9.66 -7.06 -4.18
C GLY A 55 -9.80 -5.78 -3.35
N VAL A 56 -9.46 -5.83 -2.07
CA VAL A 56 -9.44 -4.64 -1.19
C VAL A 56 -8.45 -3.62 -1.70
N PHE A 57 -7.19 -4.01 -1.98
CA PHE A 57 -6.18 -3.10 -2.53
C PHE A 57 -6.63 -2.50 -3.86
N LYS A 58 -7.22 -3.29 -4.75
CA LYS A 58 -7.74 -2.80 -6.03
C LYS A 58 -8.88 -1.80 -5.87
N ASN A 59 -9.76 -1.99 -4.88
CA ASN A 59 -10.85 -1.06 -4.60
C ASN A 59 -10.33 0.26 -4.04
N THR A 60 -9.35 0.22 -3.13
CA THR A 60 -8.66 1.44 -2.63
C THR A 60 -7.96 2.18 -3.77
N GLU A 61 -7.27 1.47 -4.65
CA GLU A 61 -6.64 2.07 -5.84
C GLU A 61 -7.65 2.74 -6.77
N ARG A 62 -8.82 2.12 -6.95
CA ARG A 62 -9.89 2.73 -7.75
C ARG A 62 -10.38 4.02 -7.11
N LEU A 63 -10.63 4.04 -5.80
CA LEU A 63 -11.02 5.24 -5.09
C LEU A 63 -9.99 6.37 -5.26
N LEU A 64 -8.70 6.04 -5.12
CA LEU A 64 -7.63 7.03 -5.30
C LEU A 64 -7.54 7.55 -6.74
N ARG A 65 -7.77 6.69 -7.73
CA ARG A 65 -7.87 7.12 -9.14
C ARG A 65 -9.04 8.06 -9.38
N ASP A 66 -10.19 7.79 -8.79
CA ASP A 66 -11.35 8.68 -8.90
C ASP A 66 -11.04 10.04 -8.23
N MET A 67 -10.26 10.05 -7.14
CA MET A 67 -9.79 11.28 -6.49
C MET A 67 -8.75 12.06 -7.31
N GLU A 68 -8.03 11.43 -8.25
CA GLU A 68 -7.03 12.10 -9.11
C GLU A 68 -7.64 13.17 -10.03
N GLU A 69 -8.96 13.15 -10.24
CA GLU A 69 -9.66 14.21 -10.99
C GLU A 69 -9.68 15.55 -10.22
N ILE A 70 -9.73 15.47 -8.89
CA ILE A 70 -9.81 16.63 -7.99
C ILE A 70 -8.44 16.96 -7.41
N LEU A 71 -7.62 15.93 -7.15
CA LEU A 71 -6.29 16.00 -6.53
C LEU A 71 -5.25 15.36 -7.47
N PRO A 72 -4.82 16.07 -8.52
CA PRO A 72 -3.94 15.52 -9.56
C PRO A 72 -2.58 15.06 -9.04
N GLU A 73 -2.13 15.54 -7.87
CA GLU A 73 -0.87 15.18 -7.23
C GLU A 73 -0.82 13.69 -6.87
N LEU A 74 -1.98 13.03 -6.69
CA LEU A 74 -2.07 11.59 -6.46
C LEU A 74 -1.45 10.76 -7.60
N LYS A 75 -1.38 11.32 -8.83
CA LYS A 75 -0.75 10.68 -9.99
C LYS A 75 0.76 10.55 -9.86
N GLU A 76 1.37 11.32 -8.97
CA GLU A 76 2.82 11.29 -8.76
C GLU A 76 3.27 10.21 -7.79
N LEU A 77 2.34 9.54 -7.10
CA LEU A 77 2.63 8.37 -6.25
C LEU A 77 2.85 7.11 -7.10
N LYS A 78 4.03 6.94 -7.70
CA LYS A 78 4.33 5.83 -8.62
C LYS A 78 5.32 4.83 -8.04
N ASN A 79 6.22 5.29 -7.19
CA ASN A 79 7.35 4.55 -6.68
C ASN A 79 7.32 4.47 -5.14
N PRO A 80 7.94 3.43 -4.54
CA PRO A 80 8.18 3.40 -3.11
C PRO A 80 8.95 4.65 -2.64
N GLY A 81 8.48 5.27 -1.55
CA GLY A 81 9.02 6.50 -0.98
C GLY A 81 8.30 7.77 -1.45
N ASP A 82 7.55 7.72 -2.57
CA ASP A 82 6.73 8.84 -3.02
C ASP A 82 5.66 9.15 -1.97
N HIS A 83 5.47 10.42 -1.64
CA HIS A 83 4.52 10.85 -0.62
C HIS A 83 3.99 12.25 -0.95
N ILE A 84 2.70 12.46 -0.66
CA ILE A 84 2.05 13.75 -0.77
C ILE A 84 1.23 14.02 0.50
N LEU A 85 1.27 15.26 0.98
CA LEU A 85 0.35 15.75 1.99
C LEU A 85 -0.77 16.46 1.25
N LEU A 86 -1.99 15.96 1.42
CA LEU A 86 -3.19 16.60 0.92
C LEU A 86 -3.85 17.28 2.11
N ASP A 87 -3.93 18.62 2.07
CA ASP A 87 -4.61 19.47 3.06
C ASP A 87 -6.15 19.30 2.99
#